data_AF-A0A803XKB8-F1
#
_entry.id   AF-A0A803XKB8-F1
#
_cell.length_a   1.000
_cell.length_b   1.000
_cell.length_c   1.000
_cell.angle_alpha   90.00
_cell.angle_beta   90.00
_cell.angle_gamma   90.00
#
_symmetry.space_group_name_H-M   'P 1'
#
loop_
_entity.id
_entity.type
_entity.pdbx_description
1 polymer ?
#
loop_
_entity_poly.entity_id
_entity_poly.type
_entity_poly.pdbx_seq_one_letter_code
_entity_poly.pdbx_strand_id
1 'polypeptide(L)'
;MFWTVSSTAGLGVKYYIDPSTYEDPNEAIREFAKEIDVSFIKIEEVIGSGEFGEVCFGRLKHPGKREYTVAIKTLKSGYTDEQRREFLSEASIMGQFEHPNVIHLEGVVTKSRPVMIVTEFMENGSLDSFLRKEGQFSVLQLVGMLRGIAAGMRYLSDMNYVHRDLAARNILVNSNLVCKVSDFGLSRFLEDDASNPTYTGGCKIPIRWTAPEAVQYRKFTSSSDVWSYGIVMWEVMSYGERPYWDMSNQDVINAIDQDYRLPPPPDCPTVLHLLMLDCWQKERVQRPKFEQIVSALDKMIRKPSALKATGTGSSRPSQPLLSNSPPDFPSLSNAHEWLDAIKMGRYKENFDQAGLNTFDVVSRMTLE
;
A
#
# COMPACT_ATOMS: atom_id res chain seq x y z
N MET A 1 -11.63 -16.45 41.69
CA MET A 1 -10.32 -17.12 41.76
C MET A 1 -9.43 -16.39 40.77
N PHE A 2 -8.67 -15.41 41.26
CA PHE A 2 -7.91 -14.47 40.44
C PHE A 2 -6.63 -15.15 39.94
N TRP A 3 -6.41 -15.14 38.63
CA TRP A 3 -5.09 -15.43 38.07
C TRP A 3 -4.39 -14.10 37.83
N THR A 4 -3.50 -13.74 38.77
CA THR A 4 -2.45 -12.76 38.54
C THR A 4 -1.43 -13.38 37.59
N VAL A 5 -1.34 -12.90 36.35
CA VAL A 5 -0.22 -13.26 35.46
C VAL A 5 1.00 -12.48 35.92
N SER A 6 1.85 -13.16 36.67
CA SER A 6 3.19 -12.69 37.02
C SER A 6 4.04 -12.66 35.76
N SER A 7 4.62 -11.49 35.46
CA SER A 7 5.60 -11.32 34.39
C SER A 7 6.85 -12.14 34.69
N THR A 8 6.97 -13.29 34.04
CA THR A 8 8.22 -14.02 33.96
C THR A 8 9.06 -13.43 32.84
N ALA A 9 10.23 -12.89 33.19
CA ALA A 9 11.31 -12.57 32.27
C ALA A 9 11.84 -13.87 31.62
N GLY A 10 11.11 -14.37 30.63
CA GLY A 10 11.58 -15.37 29.67
C GLY A 10 11.88 -14.69 28.34
N LEU A 11 12.72 -15.32 27.51
CA LEU A 11 12.93 -15.00 26.10
C LEU A 11 11.63 -15.23 25.29
N GLY A 12 10.59 -14.47 25.61
CA GLY A 12 9.25 -14.58 25.05
C GLY A 12 9.17 -13.78 23.77
N VAL A 13 8.81 -14.46 22.67
CA VAL A 13 8.37 -13.80 21.45
C VAL A 13 7.19 -12.91 21.81
N LYS A 14 7.34 -11.59 21.69
CA LYS A 14 6.23 -10.64 21.84
C LYS A 14 5.30 -10.82 20.63
N TYR A 15 4.03 -11.08 20.86
CA TYR A 15 3.00 -11.12 19.82
C TYR A 15 2.14 -9.87 19.92
N TYR A 16 1.56 -9.44 18.80
CA TYR A 16 0.53 -8.41 18.79
C TYR A 16 -0.69 -8.87 19.59
N ILE A 17 -1.19 -7.98 20.44
CA ILE A 17 -2.44 -8.15 21.19
C ILE A 17 -3.43 -7.13 20.62
N ASP A 18 -4.55 -7.63 20.13
CA ASP A 18 -5.61 -6.77 19.61
C ASP A 18 -6.19 -5.92 20.75
N PRO A 19 -6.15 -4.57 20.68
CA PRO A 19 -6.68 -3.72 21.75
C PRO A 19 -8.16 -3.94 22.05
N SER A 20 -8.92 -4.58 21.14
CA SER A 20 -10.30 -4.98 21.38
C SER A 20 -10.47 -6.06 22.44
N THR A 21 -9.40 -6.77 22.81
CA THR A 21 -9.44 -7.71 23.95
C THR A 21 -9.54 -7.00 25.29
N TYR A 22 -9.36 -5.67 25.32
CA TYR A 22 -9.51 -4.85 26.52
C TYR A 22 -10.93 -4.25 26.58
N GLU A 23 -11.56 -4.34 27.75
CA GLU A 23 -12.88 -3.74 27.97
C GLU A 23 -12.81 -2.19 27.99
N ASP A 24 -11.70 -1.63 28.48
CA ASP A 24 -11.42 -0.19 28.47
C ASP A 24 -10.18 0.12 27.60
N PRO A 25 -10.31 0.88 26.49
CA PRO A 25 -9.18 1.31 25.67
C PRO A 25 -8.11 2.10 26.42
N ASN A 26 -8.45 2.72 27.56
CA ASN A 26 -7.45 3.37 28.40
C ASN A 26 -6.52 2.34 29.08
N GLU A 27 -6.91 1.09 29.25
CA GLU A 27 -6.03 0.01 29.73
C GLU A 27 -4.99 -0.33 28.67
N ALA A 28 -5.41 -0.58 27.44
CA ALA A 28 -4.50 -0.84 26.32
C ALA A 28 -3.51 0.33 26.11
N ILE A 29 -3.99 1.57 26.19
CA ILE A 29 -3.12 2.75 26.15
C ILE A 29 -2.10 2.77 27.30
N ARG A 30 -2.52 2.48 28.54
CA ARG A 30 -1.60 2.47 29.69
C ARG A 30 -0.53 1.38 29.56
N GLU A 31 -0.85 0.28 28.90
CA GLU A 31 0.07 -0.82 28.67
C GLU A 31 1.07 -0.53 27.54
N PHE A 32 0.60 0.02 26.42
CA PHE A 32 1.40 0.11 25.20
C PHE A 32 1.89 1.51 24.85
N ALA A 33 1.36 2.57 25.46
CA ALA A 33 1.74 3.95 25.16
C ALA A 33 2.26 4.71 26.39
N LYS A 34 3.25 5.57 26.18
CA LYS A 34 3.78 6.45 27.21
C LYS A 34 2.93 7.71 27.31
N GLU A 35 2.46 8.05 28.51
CA GLU A 35 1.83 9.36 28.74
C GLU A 35 2.90 10.46 28.74
N ILE A 36 2.72 11.48 27.91
CA ILE A 36 3.59 12.65 27.80
C ILE A 36 2.96 13.81 28.58
N ASP A 37 3.78 14.50 29.37
CA ASP A 37 3.35 15.77 29.98
C ASP A 37 3.24 16.85 28.88
N VAL A 38 2.08 17.49 28.79
CA VAL A 38 1.80 18.50 27.76
C VAL A 38 2.80 19.66 27.77
N SER A 39 3.42 19.97 28.92
CA SER A 39 4.46 21.00 29.02
C SER A 39 5.74 20.66 28.25
N PHE A 40 5.94 19.40 27.86
CA PHE A 40 7.09 18.97 27.04
C PHE A 40 6.84 19.13 25.55
N ILE A 41 5.61 19.43 25.12
CA ILE A 41 5.20 19.54 23.73
C ILE A 41 5.05 21.00 23.34
N LYS A 42 5.61 21.35 22.19
CA LYS A 42 5.37 22.62 21.51
C LYS A 42 4.80 22.36 20.12
N ILE A 43 3.54 22.71 19.91
CA ILE A 43 2.90 22.67 18.58
C ILE A 43 3.35 23.90 17.80
N GLU A 44 3.80 23.73 16.56
CA GLU A 44 4.34 24.83 15.75
C GLU A 44 3.45 25.14 14.54
N GLU A 45 3.17 24.18 13.65
CA GLU A 45 2.38 24.41 12.43
C GLU A 45 1.42 23.24 12.13
N VAL A 46 0.30 23.54 11.48
CA VAL A 46 -0.62 22.51 10.97
C VAL A 46 -0.08 22.01 9.62
N ILE A 47 0.18 20.71 9.53
CA ILE A 47 0.74 20.06 8.32
C ILE A 47 -0.29 19.22 7.57
N GLY A 48 -1.44 18.95 8.18
CA GLY A 48 -2.53 18.22 7.53
C GLY A 48 -3.77 18.10 8.40
N SER A 49 -4.81 17.51 7.83
CA SER A 49 -6.04 17.14 8.53
C SER A 49 -6.28 15.64 8.37
N GLY A 50 -6.62 14.98 9.47
CA GLY A 50 -7.05 13.58 9.51
C GLY A 50 -8.52 13.48 9.89
N GLU A 51 -9.02 12.25 9.97
CA GLU A 51 -10.41 11.94 10.33
C GLU A 51 -10.84 12.54 11.69
N PHE A 52 -9.94 12.48 12.67
CA PHE A 52 -10.21 12.86 14.05
C PHE A 52 -9.89 14.32 14.38
N GLY A 53 -9.12 15.02 13.54
CA GLY A 53 -8.66 16.37 13.80
C GLY A 53 -7.42 16.73 12.99
N GLU A 54 -6.64 17.70 13.48
CA GLU A 54 -5.47 18.22 12.79
C GLU A 54 -4.22 17.38 13.08
N VAL A 55 -3.35 17.30 12.09
CA VAL A 55 -1.97 16.81 12.23
C VAL A 55 -1.06 18.02 12.20
N CYS A 56 -0.27 18.19 13.26
CA CYS A 56 0.63 19.31 13.42
C CYS A 56 2.09 18.86 13.47
N PHE A 57 2.98 19.67 12.94
CA PHE A 57 4.40 19.59 13.26
C PHE A 57 4.66 20.28 14.59
N GLY A 58 5.56 19.71 15.38
CA GLY A 58 5.95 20.29 16.65
C GLY A 58 7.27 19.75 17.18
N ARG A 59 7.56 20.09 18.42
CA ARG A 59 8.77 19.70 19.14
C ARG A 59 8.44 19.04 20.46
N LEU A 60 9.21 18.02 20.80
CA LEU A 60 9.14 17.31 22.06
C LEU A 60 10.46 17.47 22.82
N LYS A 61 10.40 17.93 24.08
CA LYS A 61 11.57 18.15 24.93
C LYS A 61 11.31 17.65 26.35
N HIS A 62 11.77 16.44 26.63
CA HIS A 62 11.81 15.95 28.01
C HIS A 62 12.85 16.68 28.86
N PRO A 63 12.64 16.80 30.19
CA PRO A 63 13.62 17.38 31.10
C PRO A 63 14.99 16.71 30.97
N GLY A 64 16.05 17.50 30.79
CA GLY A 64 17.42 17.01 30.65
C GLY A 64 17.74 16.30 29.33
N LYS A 65 16.82 16.25 28.37
CA LYS A 65 17.05 15.67 27.03
C LYS A 65 17.10 16.75 25.95
N ARG A 66 17.68 16.38 24.81
CA ARG A 66 17.66 17.21 23.59
C ARG A 66 16.24 17.26 23.03
N GLU A 67 15.85 18.44 22.56
CA GLU A 67 14.61 18.65 21.82
C GLU A 67 14.69 18.04 20.41
N TYR A 68 13.60 17.43 19.95
CA TYR A 68 13.49 16.84 18.60
C TYR A 68 12.10 17.05 18.01
N THR A 69 12.00 16.88 16.69
CA THR A 69 10.79 17.12 15.91
C THR A 69 9.84 15.93 15.95
N VAL A 70 8.54 16.22 16.04
CA VAL A 70 7.47 15.22 16.14
C VAL A 70 6.27 15.61 15.28
N ALA A 71 5.49 14.60 14.86
CA ALA A 71 4.14 14.80 14.35
C ALA A 71 3.13 14.62 15.49
N ILE A 72 2.17 15.52 15.59
CA ILE A 72 1.21 15.60 16.68
C ILE A 72 -0.19 15.54 16.06
N LYS A 73 -0.85 14.39 16.18
CA LYS A 73 -2.26 14.25 15.81
C LYS A 73 -3.10 14.69 16.99
N THR A 74 -4.07 15.58 16.77
CA THR A 74 -4.95 16.09 17.82
C THR A 74 -6.38 15.60 17.61
N LEU A 75 -7.09 15.31 18.70
CA LEU A 75 -8.51 14.99 18.67
C LEU A 75 -9.33 16.30 18.80
N LYS A 76 -10.18 16.58 17.81
CA LYS A 76 -11.02 17.79 17.75
C LYS A 76 -11.92 17.95 18.98
N SER A 77 -12.27 19.18 19.34
CA SER A 77 -13.23 19.42 20.43
C SER A 77 -14.62 18.86 20.10
N GLY A 78 -15.37 18.46 21.13
CA GLY A 78 -16.73 17.93 20.96
C GLY A 78 -16.81 16.49 20.40
N TYR A 79 -15.71 15.72 20.47
CA TYR A 79 -15.68 14.31 20.08
C TYR A 79 -16.68 13.45 20.87
N THR A 80 -17.15 12.37 20.26
CA THR A 80 -17.88 11.30 20.95
C THR A 80 -16.92 10.35 21.67
N ASP A 81 -17.41 9.59 22.66
CA ASP A 81 -16.59 8.57 23.33
C ASP A 81 -16.08 7.51 22.34
N GLU A 82 -16.87 7.19 21.31
CA GLU A 82 -16.48 6.31 20.22
C GLU A 82 -15.29 6.86 19.43
N GLN A 83 -15.34 8.12 18.99
CA GLN A 83 -14.23 8.78 18.30
C GLN A 83 -12.98 8.83 19.17
N ARG A 84 -13.12 9.05 20.48
CA ARG A 84 -11.99 8.99 21.42
C ARG A 84 -11.39 7.59 21.51
N ARG A 85 -12.22 6.56 21.61
CA ARG A 85 -11.77 5.15 21.65
C ARG A 85 -11.07 4.77 20.35
N GLU A 86 -11.61 5.18 19.21
CA GLU A 86 -11.02 4.97 17.88
C GLU A 86 -9.65 5.61 17.76
N PHE A 87 -9.58 6.89 18.11
CA PHE A 87 -8.35 7.65 18.11
C PHE A 87 -7.27 6.97 18.97
N LEU A 88 -7.59 6.62 20.21
CA LEU A 88 -6.63 6.00 21.12
C LEU A 88 -6.28 4.55 20.74
N SER A 89 -7.17 3.83 20.08
CA SER A 89 -6.88 2.47 19.59
C SER A 89 -5.72 2.46 18.58
N GLU A 90 -5.64 3.49 17.73
CA GLU A 90 -4.52 3.63 16.78
C GLU A 90 -3.16 3.69 17.52
N ALA A 91 -3.09 4.48 18.60
CA ALA A 91 -1.90 4.58 19.43
C ALA A 91 -1.59 3.30 20.23
N SER A 92 -2.60 2.58 20.71
CA SER A 92 -2.34 1.32 21.43
C SER A 92 -1.86 0.20 20.50
N ILE A 93 -2.22 0.24 19.21
CA ILE A 93 -1.63 -0.63 18.19
C ILE A 93 -0.18 -0.21 17.92
N MET A 94 0.05 1.06 17.61
CA MET A 94 1.40 1.57 17.32
C MET A 94 2.39 1.31 18.46
N GLY A 95 1.95 1.48 19.70
CA GLY A 95 2.77 1.30 20.90
C GLY A 95 3.33 -0.12 21.10
N GLN A 96 2.78 -1.11 20.39
CA GLN A 96 3.27 -2.49 20.42
C GLN A 96 4.42 -2.76 19.44
N PHE A 97 4.73 -1.80 18.56
CA PHE A 97 5.69 -1.97 17.48
C PHE A 97 6.97 -1.18 17.69
N GLU A 98 8.11 -1.84 17.49
CA GLU A 98 9.44 -1.22 17.56
C GLU A 98 10.30 -1.75 16.41
N HIS A 99 10.31 -1.02 15.29
CA HIS A 99 11.07 -1.40 14.10
C HIS A 99 11.45 -0.16 13.25
N PRO A 100 12.65 -0.08 12.66
CA PRO A 100 13.10 1.09 11.89
C PRO A 100 12.24 1.45 10.66
N ASN A 101 11.45 0.51 10.15
CA ASN A 101 10.53 0.71 9.02
C ASN A 101 9.05 0.66 9.42
N VAL A 102 8.74 0.86 10.70
CA VAL A 102 7.38 1.05 11.22
C VAL A 102 7.36 2.37 11.97
N ILE A 103 6.32 3.18 11.80
CA ILE A 103 6.23 4.51 12.42
C ILE A 103 6.30 4.39 13.95
N HIS A 104 7.17 5.18 14.57
CA HIS A 104 7.40 5.14 16.01
C HIS A 104 6.42 6.04 16.75
N LEU A 105 5.74 5.47 17.75
CA LEU A 105 4.96 6.22 18.74
C LEU A 105 5.89 6.74 19.84
N GLU A 106 6.00 8.06 19.95
CA GLU A 106 6.69 8.72 21.07
C GLU A 106 5.86 8.63 22.35
N GLY A 107 4.53 8.81 22.21
CA GLY A 107 3.58 8.68 23.30
C GLY A 107 2.25 9.35 23.01
N VAL A 108 1.46 9.52 24.05
CA VAL A 108 0.11 10.09 24.00
C VAL A 108 -0.07 11.15 25.08
N VAL A 109 -0.99 12.07 24.86
CA VAL A 109 -1.49 13.00 25.88
C VAL A 109 -2.96 12.70 26.09
N THR A 110 -3.30 12.11 27.23
CA THR A 110 -4.67 11.70 27.54
C THR A 110 -5.24 12.37 28.79
N LYS A 111 -4.37 12.90 29.67
CA LYS A 111 -4.74 13.56 30.93
C LYS A 111 -5.11 15.03 30.80
N SER A 112 -4.84 15.65 29.65
CA SER A 112 -5.18 17.05 29.35
C SER A 112 -5.86 17.17 27.99
N ARG A 113 -6.37 18.36 27.69
CA ARG A 113 -6.94 18.68 26.37
C ARG A 113 -6.01 19.63 25.58
N PRO A 114 -5.93 19.48 24.24
CA PRO A 114 -6.55 18.40 23.46
C PRO A 114 -5.87 17.04 23.70
N VAL A 115 -6.59 15.95 23.41
CA VAL A 115 -6.00 14.60 23.43
C VAL A 115 -5.07 14.49 22.22
N MET A 116 -3.86 13.94 22.41
CA MET A 116 -2.84 13.90 21.36
C MET A 116 -2.22 12.51 21.20
N ILE A 117 -1.83 12.20 19.97
CA ILE A 117 -0.92 11.10 19.63
C ILE A 117 0.33 11.75 19.05
N VAL A 118 1.48 11.41 19.60
CA VAL A 118 2.77 11.98 19.21
C VAL A 118 3.62 10.87 18.60
N THR A 119 4.01 11.04 17.35
CA THR A 119 4.89 10.13 16.63
C THR A 119 6.16 10.86 16.19
N GLU A 120 7.16 10.11 15.75
CA GLU A 120 8.27 10.71 15.02
C GLU A 120 7.76 11.52 13.81
N PHE A 121 8.49 12.58 13.45
CA PHE A 121 8.17 13.40 12.28
C PHE A 121 8.80 12.82 11.02
N MET A 122 8.01 12.76 9.94
CA MET A 122 8.41 12.23 8.64
C MET A 122 8.37 13.36 7.61
N GLU A 123 9.52 13.99 7.39
CA GLU A 123 9.65 15.30 6.72
C GLU A 123 9.11 15.33 5.29
N ASN A 124 9.13 14.19 4.61
CA ASN A 124 8.72 14.06 3.22
C ASN A 124 7.27 13.58 3.06
N GLY A 125 6.54 13.39 4.18
CA GLY A 125 5.13 13.01 4.16
C GLY A 125 4.88 11.64 3.56
N SER A 126 3.73 11.47 2.89
CA SER A 126 3.33 10.19 2.28
C SER A 126 4.14 9.89 1.01
N LEU A 127 4.53 8.62 0.85
CA LEU A 127 5.41 8.17 -0.23
C LEU A 127 4.81 8.42 -1.62
N ASP A 128 3.51 8.22 -1.79
CA ASP A 128 2.83 8.45 -3.07
C ASP A 128 2.92 9.92 -3.51
N SER A 129 2.67 10.85 -2.59
CA SER A 129 2.75 12.29 -2.83
C SER A 129 4.19 12.76 -2.99
N PHE A 130 5.11 12.17 -2.23
CA PHE A 130 6.55 12.43 -2.34
C PHE A 130 7.10 12.06 -3.73
N LEU A 131 6.79 10.85 -4.21
CA LEU A 131 7.25 10.37 -5.52
C LEU A 131 6.73 11.24 -6.68
N ARG A 132 5.46 11.65 -6.63
CA ARG A 132 4.86 12.54 -7.63
C ARG A 132 5.49 13.94 -7.68
N LYS A 133 6.07 14.41 -6.56
CA LYS A 133 6.68 15.75 -6.44
C LYS A 133 8.15 15.78 -6.83
N GLU A 134 8.95 14.86 -6.30
CA GLU A 134 10.42 14.90 -6.42
C GLU A 134 10.94 14.28 -7.72
N GLY A 135 10.17 13.39 -8.36
CA GLY A 135 10.26 13.03 -9.79
C GLY A 135 11.55 12.40 -10.34
N GLN A 136 12.63 12.24 -9.56
CA GLN A 136 13.90 11.68 -10.06
C GLN A 136 14.66 10.91 -8.98
N PHE A 137 14.48 9.58 -8.96
CA PHE A 137 15.26 8.68 -8.12
C PHE A 137 15.99 7.66 -9.01
N SER A 138 17.19 7.27 -8.59
CA SER A 138 17.80 6.08 -9.17
C SER A 138 16.95 4.85 -8.84
N VAL A 139 16.92 3.87 -9.74
CA VAL A 139 16.28 2.58 -9.49
C VAL A 139 16.75 1.97 -8.16
N LEU A 140 18.03 2.13 -7.81
CA LEU A 140 18.58 1.62 -6.55
C LEU A 140 17.96 2.29 -5.32
N GLN A 141 17.67 3.60 -5.36
CA GLN A 141 16.96 4.30 -4.28
C GLN A 141 15.53 3.79 -4.15
N LEU A 142 14.81 3.60 -5.26
CA LEU A 142 13.46 3.03 -5.26
C LEU A 142 13.45 1.61 -4.67
N VAL A 143 14.42 0.76 -5.05
CA VAL A 143 14.60 -0.58 -4.47
C VAL A 143 14.91 -0.48 -2.96
N GLY A 144 15.68 0.52 -2.53
CA GLY A 144 15.92 0.80 -1.11
C GLY A 144 14.65 1.15 -0.34
N MET A 145 13.79 2.00 -0.91
CA MET A 145 12.48 2.33 -0.34
C MET A 145 11.60 1.07 -0.20
N LEU A 146 11.48 0.27 -1.27
CA LEU A 146 10.75 -0.99 -1.28
C LEU A 146 11.28 -1.99 -0.25
N ARG A 147 12.60 -2.12 -0.16
CA ARG A 147 13.25 -3.00 0.83
C ARG A 147 12.92 -2.57 2.26
N GLY A 148 12.91 -1.27 2.54
CA GLY A 148 12.48 -0.74 3.84
C GLY A 148 11.04 -1.12 4.17
N ILE A 149 10.12 -0.89 3.25
CA ILE A 149 8.70 -1.24 3.41
C ILE A 149 8.53 -2.75 3.64
N ALA A 150 9.20 -3.59 2.84
CA ALA A 150 9.17 -5.04 3.00
C ALA A 150 9.70 -5.50 4.37
N ALA A 151 10.74 -4.84 4.90
CA ALA A 151 11.26 -5.13 6.22
C ALA A 151 10.26 -4.76 7.33
N GLY A 152 9.58 -3.62 7.20
CA GLY A 152 8.49 -3.24 8.12
C GLY A 152 7.33 -4.25 8.09
N MET A 153 6.90 -4.66 6.89
CA MET A 153 5.83 -5.65 6.75
C MET A 153 6.22 -7.06 7.18
N ARG A 154 7.49 -7.45 7.02
CA ARG A 154 8.04 -8.68 7.62
C ARG A 154 7.87 -8.63 9.15
N TYR A 155 8.32 -7.55 9.78
CA TYR A 155 8.21 -7.38 11.23
C TYR A 155 6.74 -7.47 11.69
N LEU A 156 5.83 -6.76 11.02
CA LEU A 156 4.39 -6.83 11.34
C LEU A 156 3.83 -8.24 11.18
N SER A 157 4.21 -8.95 10.11
CA SER A 157 3.82 -10.35 9.91
C SER A 157 4.37 -11.28 10.99
N ASP A 158 5.61 -11.09 11.44
CA ASP A 158 6.24 -11.89 12.51
C ASP A 158 5.55 -11.62 13.86
N MET A 159 5.01 -10.41 14.05
CA MET A 159 4.15 -10.03 15.18
C MET A 159 2.71 -10.57 15.08
N ASN A 160 2.36 -11.32 14.01
CA ASN A 160 1.00 -11.75 13.66
C ASN A 160 0.00 -10.60 13.42
N TYR A 161 0.50 -9.43 13.03
CA TYR A 161 -0.34 -8.30 12.64
C TYR A 161 -0.61 -8.32 11.13
N VAL A 162 -1.86 -8.05 10.75
CA VAL A 162 -2.29 -7.91 9.34
C VAL A 162 -2.74 -6.47 9.13
N HIS A 163 -2.10 -5.78 8.19
CA HIS A 163 -2.29 -4.35 7.97
C HIS A 163 -3.61 -4.03 7.27
N ARG A 164 -4.02 -4.83 6.27
CA ARG A 164 -5.28 -4.72 5.51
C ARG A 164 -5.44 -3.50 4.59
N ASP A 165 -4.71 -2.42 4.86
CA ASP A 165 -4.62 -1.23 3.98
C ASP A 165 -3.18 -0.80 3.69
N LEU A 166 -2.34 -1.76 3.27
CA LEU A 166 -1.00 -1.41 2.82
C LEU A 166 -1.08 -0.75 1.43
N ALA A 167 -0.69 0.53 1.37
CA ALA A 167 -0.65 1.33 0.14
C ALA A 167 0.42 2.42 0.26
N ALA A 168 0.92 2.97 -0.86
CA ALA A 168 1.95 4.01 -0.79
C ALA A 168 1.52 5.28 -0.03
N ARG A 169 0.22 5.60 0.00
CA ARG A 169 -0.35 6.69 0.81
C ARG A 169 -0.19 6.49 2.33
N ASN A 170 -0.04 5.24 2.78
CA ASN A 170 0.13 4.85 4.18
C ASN A 170 1.59 4.53 4.51
N ILE A 171 2.51 4.83 3.60
CA ILE A 171 3.96 4.80 3.86
C ILE A 171 4.44 6.23 4.03
N LEU A 172 5.11 6.53 5.13
CA LEU A 172 5.73 7.83 5.38
C LEU A 172 7.22 7.80 5.06
N VAL A 173 7.75 8.93 4.61
CA VAL A 173 9.16 9.09 4.20
C VAL A 173 9.82 10.18 5.04
N ASN A 174 10.99 9.90 5.61
CA ASN A 174 11.77 10.91 6.33
C ASN A 174 12.81 11.59 5.43
N SER A 175 13.51 12.59 5.97
CA SER A 175 14.55 13.36 5.27
C SER A 175 15.70 12.51 4.69
N ASN A 176 15.93 11.32 5.24
CA ASN A 176 16.95 10.37 4.76
C ASN A 176 16.39 9.31 3.80
N LEU A 177 15.18 9.51 3.26
CA LEU A 177 14.45 8.58 2.38
C LEU A 177 14.09 7.24 3.02
N VAL A 178 14.12 7.14 4.36
CA VAL A 178 13.66 5.94 5.07
C VAL A 178 12.14 5.90 5.00
N CYS A 179 11.62 4.82 4.43
CA CYS A 179 10.19 4.54 4.34
C CYS A 179 9.72 3.76 5.57
N LYS A 180 8.61 4.19 6.17
CA LYS A 180 8.00 3.55 7.34
C LYS A 180 6.52 3.27 7.10
N VAL A 181 6.10 2.07 7.45
CA VAL A 181 4.70 1.65 7.45
C VAL A 181 3.95 2.42 8.54
N SER A 182 2.77 2.96 8.21
CA SER A 182 1.93 3.76 9.09
C SER A 182 0.44 3.50 8.81
N ASP A 183 -0.45 4.22 9.51
CA ASP A 183 -1.91 4.08 9.40
C ASP A 183 -2.43 2.70 9.81
N PHE A 184 -2.50 2.49 11.12
CA PHE A 184 -3.07 1.30 11.74
C PHE A 184 -4.56 1.46 12.08
N GLY A 185 -5.21 2.51 11.58
CA GLY A 185 -6.62 2.80 11.87
C GLY A 185 -7.59 1.79 11.23
N LEU A 186 -7.19 1.18 10.11
CA LEU A 186 -8.01 0.27 9.31
C LEU A 186 -7.88 -1.21 9.66
N SER A 187 -7.07 -1.58 10.66
CA SER A 187 -7.09 -2.96 11.16
C SER A 187 -8.40 -3.33 11.87
N ARG A 188 -9.32 -2.36 11.99
CA ARG A 188 -10.64 -2.54 12.60
C ARG A 188 -11.52 -3.53 11.84
N PHE A 189 -12.24 -4.27 12.67
CA PHE A 189 -13.44 -5.08 12.49
C PHE A 189 -14.07 -5.08 11.11
N LEU A 190 -14.06 -6.27 10.49
CA LEU A 190 -15.14 -6.66 9.61
C LEU A 190 -16.26 -7.15 10.54
N GLU A 191 -17.28 -6.33 10.80
CA GLU A 191 -18.55 -6.91 11.23
C GLU A 191 -19.05 -7.81 10.10
N ASP A 192 -19.52 -9.00 10.46
CA ASP A 192 -19.92 -10.07 9.55
C ASP A 192 -21.26 -9.76 8.85
N ASP A 193 -21.38 -8.54 8.32
CA ASP A 193 -22.53 -8.13 7.53
C ASP A 193 -22.29 -8.53 6.06
N ALA A 194 -22.74 -9.76 5.75
CA ALA A 194 -22.60 -10.41 4.43
C ALA A 194 -23.42 -9.74 3.32
N SER A 195 -24.15 -8.66 3.62
CA SER A 195 -25.05 -7.99 2.69
C SER A 195 -24.34 -7.15 1.63
N ASN A 196 -23.09 -6.71 1.86
CA ASN A 196 -22.29 -6.01 0.84
C ASN A 196 -20.78 -6.26 1.01
N PRO A 197 -20.10 -6.94 0.05
CA PRO A 197 -18.65 -7.17 0.11
C PRO A 197 -17.83 -5.88 -0.03
N THR A 198 -18.43 -4.77 -0.47
CA THR A 198 -17.76 -3.46 -0.63
C THR A 198 -18.00 -2.47 0.51
N TYR A 199 -18.85 -2.81 1.49
CA TYR A 199 -19.23 -1.93 2.59
C TYR A 199 -19.30 -2.70 3.91
N THR A 200 -18.50 -2.29 4.89
CA THR A 200 -18.59 -2.76 6.29
C THR A 200 -18.80 -1.58 7.19
N GLY A 201 -19.94 -1.46 7.88
CA GLY A 201 -20.11 -0.55 9.02
C GLY A 201 -19.43 0.82 8.92
N GLY A 202 -19.46 1.48 7.75
CA GLY A 202 -18.80 2.79 7.53
C GLY A 202 -17.39 2.79 6.91
N CYS A 203 -16.72 1.66 6.72
CA CYS A 203 -15.39 1.55 6.12
C CYS A 203 -15.41 0.84 4.75
N LYS A 204 -14.75 1.44 3.74
CA LYS A 204 -14.73 0.97 2.34
C LYS A 204 -13.40 0.26 2.05
N ILE A 205 -13.47 -1.03 1.69
CA ILE A 205 -12.27 -1.81 1.33
C ILE A 205 -11.53 -1.12 0.15
N PRO A 206 -10.21 -0.92 0.23
CA PRO A 206 -9.38 -0.31 -0.82
C PRO A 206 -9.16 -1.31 -1.97
N ILE A 207 -10.19 -1.54 -2.77
CA ILE A 207 -10.28 -2.62 -3.79
C ILE A 207 -9.00 -2.79 -4.62
N ARG A 208 -8.38 -1.69 -5.08
CA ARG A 208 -7.21 -1.72 -5.96
C ARG A 208 -5.92 -2.25 -5.31
N TRP A 209 -5.86 -2.24 -3.98
CA TRP A 209 -4.75 -2.78 -3.18
C TRP A 209 -5.08 -4.12 -2.53
N THR A 210 -6.34 -4.54 -2.57
CA THR A 210 -6.82 -5.68 -1.79
C THR A 210 -6.75 -6.98 -2.59
N ALA A 211 -6.27 -8.05 -1.97
CA ALA A 211 -6.22 -9.37 -2.60
C ALA A 211 -7.63 -9.91 -2.92
N PRO A 212 -7.81 -10.72 -3.98
CA PRO A 212 -9.12 -11.19 -4.42
C PRO A 212 -9.87 -11.96 -3.33
N GLU A 213 -9.18 -12.81 -2.55
CA GLU A 213 -9.80 -13.54 -1.45
C GLU A 213 -10.24 -12.65 -0.27
N ALA A 214 -9.57 -11.50 -0.10
CA ALA A 214 -9.93 -10.51 0.91
C ALA A 214 -11.10 -9.63 0.46
N VAL A 215 -11.21 -9.33 -0.84
CA VAL A 215 -12.39 -8.66 -1.41
C VAL A 215 -13.62 -9.59 -1.37
N GLN A 216 -13.47 -10.84 -1.81
CA GLN A 216 -14.60 -11.75 -2.01
C GLN A 216 -15.08 -12.41 -0.71
N TYR A 217 -14.13 -12.86 0.11
CA TYR A 217 -14.41 -13.69 1.29
C TYR A 217 -13.95 -13.04 2.59
N ARG A 218 -13.54 -11.77 2.56
CA ARG A 218 -13.06 -11.03 3.73
C ARG A 218 -11.90 -11.73 4.46
N LYS A 219 -11.11 -12.53 3.73
CA LYS A 219 -10.04 -13.35 4.27
C LYS A 219 -8.70 -12.61 4.29
N PHE A 220 -8.56 -11.68 5.25
CA PHE A 220 -7.33 -10.92 5.45
C PHE A 220 -6.26 -11.76 6.18
N THR A 221 -5.05 -11.79 5.63
CA THR A 221 -3.89 -12.50 6.17
C THR A 221 -2.60 -11.78 5.78
N SER A 222 -1.45 -12.14 6.34
CA SER A 222 -0.16 -11.60 5.86
C SER A 222 0.08 -11.85 4.37
N SER A 223 -0.53 -12.90 3.79
CA SER A 223 -0.47 -13.17 2.34
C SER A 223 -1.37 -12.24 1.51
N SER A 224 -2.45 -11.70 2.07
CA SER A 224 -3.20 -10.62 1.41
C SER A 224 -2.43 -9.30 1.49
N ASP A 225 -1.69 -9.05 2.57
CA ASP A 225 -0.80 -7.88 2.62
C ASP A 225 0.37 -8.00 1.62
N VAL A 226 0.84 -9.22 1.30
CA VAL A 226 1.82 -9.42 0.22
C VAL A 226 1.27 -8.99 -1.14
N TRP A 227 -0.01 -9.25 -1.41
CA TRP A 227 -0.65 -8.75 -2.64
C TRP A 227 -0.63 -7.21 -2.67
N SER A 228 -1.02 -6.58 -1.57
CA SER A 228 -0.99 -5.13 -1.41
C SER A 228 0.42 -4.57 -1.57
N TYR A 229 1.44 -5.27 -1.04
CA TYR A 229 2.84 -4.91 -1.23
C TYR A 229 3.26 -4.96 -2.71
N GLY A 230 2.79 -5.94 -3.49
CA GLY A 230 3.00 -5.96 -4.94
C GLY A 230 2.43 -4.72 -5.63
N ILE A 231 1.27 -4.22 -5.18
CA ILE A 231 0.70 -2.96 -5.68
C ILE A 231 1.57 -1.76 -5.26
N VAL A 232 2.06 -1.72 -4.02
CA VAL A 232 3.01 -0.68 -3.56
C VAL A 232 4.30 -0.70 -4.39
N MET A 233 4.83 -1.87 -4.73
CA MET A 233 5.96 -1.98 -5.65
C MET A 233 5.67 -1.32 -6.99
N TRP A 234 4.48 -1.54 -7.54
CA TRP A 234 4.05 -0.92 -8.78
C TRP A 234 3.93 0.59 -8.64
N GLU A 235 3.29 1.10 -7.56
CA GLU A 235 3.18 2.53 -7.27
C GLU A 235 4.56 3.21 -7.17
N VAL A 236 5.52 2.59 -6.50
CA VAL A 236 6.86 3.16 -6.35
C VAL A 236 7.58 3.25 -7.70
N MET A 237 7.50 2.19 -8.50
CA MET A 237 8.16 2.14 -9.80
C MET A 237 7.46 3.00 -10.86
N SER A 238 6.18 3.33 -10.67
CA SER A 238 5.41 4.26 -11.51
C SER A 238 5.37 5.69 -10.95
N TYR A 239 6.17 6.00 -9.92
CA TYR A 239 6.22 7.32 -9.30
C TYR A 239 4.86 7.83 -8.78
N GLY A 240 4.06 6.93 -8.21
CA GLY A 240 2.78 7.24 -7.57
C GLY A 240 1.61 7.34 -8.53
N GLU A 241 1.67 6.69 -9.71
CA GLU A 241 0.48 6.50 -10.54
C GLU A 241 -0.59 5.70 -9.79
N ARG A 242 -1.86 5.99 -10.12
CA ARG A 242 -3.00 5.29 -9.55
C ARG A 242 -3.08 3.85 -10.10
N PRO A 243 -3.02 2.79 -9.26
CA PRO A 243 -3.14 1.41 -9.73
C PRO A 243 -4.45 1.19 -10.48
N TYR A 244 -4.38 0.60 -11.68
CA TYR A 244 -5.52 0.39 -12.60
C TYR A 244 -6.19 1.69 -13.10
N TRP A 245 -5.52 2.84 -12.99
CA TRP A 245 -5.95 4.12 -13.55
C TRP A 245 -7.45 4.44 -13.34
N ASP A 246 -8.19 4.65 -14.42
CA ASP A 246 -9.59 5.10 -14.41
C ASP A 246 -10.61 3.96 -14.39
N MET A 247 -10.16 2.69 -14.33
CA MET A 247 -11.07 1.54 -14.23
C MET A 247 -11.99 1.67 -13.01
N SER A 248 -13.27 1.35 -13.14
CA SER A 248 -14.15 1.32 -11.97
C SER A 248 -13.74 0.21 -11.00
N ASN A 249 -14.18 0.28 -9.74
CA ASN A 249 -13.89 -0.81 -8.79
C ASN A 249 -14.42 -2.17 -9.29
N GLN A 250 -15.55 -2.18 -9.98
CA GLN A 250 -16.11 -3.41 -10.56
C GLN A 250 -15.24 -3.94 -11.69
N ASP A 251 -14.73 -3.06 -12.56
CA ASP A 251 -13.84 -3.47 -13.66
C ASP A 251 -12.52 -4.01 -13.14
N VAL A 252 -11.98 -3.42 -12.05
CA VAL A 252 -10.77 -3.92 -11.39
C VAL A 252 -10.98 -5.33 -10.85
N ILE A 253 -12.10 -5.58 -10.16
CA ILE A 253 -12.46 -6.92 -9.66
C ILE A 253 -12.54 -7.91 -10.83
N ASN A 254 -13.32 -7.57 -11.87
CA ASN A 254 -13.51 -8.43 -13.04
C ASN A 254 -12.19 -8.72 -13.76
N ALA A 255 -11.31 -7.72 -13.89
CA ALA A 255 -10.01 -7.90 -14.54
C ALA A 255 -9.11 -8.83 -13.74
N ILE A 256 -9.01 -8.64 -12.42
CA ILE A 256 -8.21 -9.50 -11.55
C ILE A 256 -8.71 -10.96 -11.61
N ASP A 257 -10.03 -11.17 -11.62
CA ASP A 257 -10.66 -12.49 -11.72
C ASP A 257 -10.38 -13.18 -13.06
N GLN A 258 -10.29 -12.41 -14.14
CA GLN A 258 -9.88 -12.83 -15.49
C GLN A 258 -8.35 -12.91 -15.66
N ASP A 259 -7.61 -12.98 -14.56
CA ASP A 259 -6.15 -13.09 -14.51
C ASP A 259 -5.37 -11.92 -15.15
N TYR A 260 -6.03 -10.76 -15.35
CA TYR A 260 -5.34 -9.53 -15.68
C TYR A 260 -4.48 -9.04 -14.51
N ARG A 261 -3.29 -8.55 -14.83
CA ARG A 261 -2.36 -7.92 -13.88
C ARG A 261 -1.84 -6.62 -14.46
N LEU A 262 -1.42 -5.70 -13.58
CA LEU A 262 -0.82 -4.45 -14.01
C LEU A 262 0.45 -4.71 -14.85
N PRO A 263 0.64 -4.00 -15.97
CA PRO A 263 1.85 -4.12 -16.78
C PRO A 263 3.07 -3.52 -16.04
N PRO A 264 4.31 -3.83 -16.49
CA PRO A 264 5.50 -3.19 -15.93
C PRO A 264 5.44 -1.66 -16.16
N PRO A 265 5.77 -0.85 -15.14
CA PRO A 265 5.97 0.60 -15.33
C PRO A 265 7.10 0.91 -16.32
N PRO A 266 7.14 2.13 -16.89
CA PRO A 266 8.26 2.59 -17.71
C PRO A 266 9.60 2.42 -16.99
N ASP A 267 10.63 1.97 -17.72
CA ASP A 267 11.99 1.74 -17.21
C ASP A 267 12.10 0.77 -16.02
N CYS A 268 11.03 0.00 -15.72
CA CYS A 268 11.03 -0.97 -14.64
C CYS A 268 11.93 -2.17 -14.98
N PRO A 269 12.93 -2.49 -14.13
CA PRO A 269 13.71 -3.73 -14.26
C PRO A 269 12.81 -4.96 -14.24
N THR A 270 13.03 -5.88 -15.19
CA THR A 270 12.24 -7.12 -15.31
C THR A 270 12.16 -7.90 -14.01
N VAL A 271 13.26 -7.94 -13.24
CA VAL A 271 13.34 -8.68 -11.97
C VAL A 271 12.38 -8.12 -10.90
N LEU A 272 12.09 -6.81 -10.93
CA LEU A 272 11.14 -6.19 -10.00
C LEU A 272 9.71 -6.49 -10.43
N HIS A 273 9.43 -6.43 -11.73
CA HIS A 273 8.10 -6.77 -12.23
C HIS A 273 7.75 -8.25 -12.02
N LEU A 274 8.71 -9.16 -12.21
CA LEU A 274 8.51 -10.58 -11.88
C LEU A 274 8.17 -10.78 -10.39
N LEU A 275 8.85 -10.07 -9.50
CA LEU A 275 8.53 -10.10 -8.07
C LEU A 275 7.13 -9.53 -7.77
N MET A 276 6.66 -8.51 -8.50
CA MET A 276 5.28 -8.04 -8.41
C MET A 276 4.29 -9.14 -8.83
N LEU A 277 4.54 -9.83 -9.93
CA LEU A 277 3.71 -10.94 -10.42
C LEU A 277 3.68 -12.11 -9.42
N ASP A 278 4.80 -12.42 -8.77
CA ASP A 278 4.86 -13.40 -7.68
C ASP A 278 3.99 -12.98 -6.47
N CYS A 279 3.94 -11.68 -6.15
CA CYS A 279 3.04 -11.15 -5.13
C CYS A 279 1.56 -11.24 -5.53
N TRP A 280 1.26 -11.25 -6.83
CA TRP A 280 -0.10 -11.30 -7.39
C TRP A 280 -0.54 -12.69 -7.88
N GLN A 281 0.09 -13.75 -7.38
CA GLN A 281 -0.39 -15.11 -7.59
C GLN A 281 -1.82 -15.24 -7.05
N LYS A 282 -2.69 -15.87 -7.85
CA LYS A 282 -4.10 -16.09 -7.50
C LYS A 282 -4.22 -16.93 -6.23
N GLU A 283 -3.50 -18.05 -6.21
CA GLU A 283 -3.37 -18.89 -5.03
C GLU A 283 -2.46 -18.23 -3.99
N ARG A 284 -3.04 -17.76 -2.89
CA ARG A 284 -2.32 -17.05 -1.82
C ARG A 284 -1.12 -17.80 -1.24
N VAL A 285 -1.14 -19.13 -1.29
CA VAL A 285 -0.05 -19.99 -0.80
C VAL A 285 1.17 -19.99 -1.72
N GLN A 286 1.02 -19.56 -2.97
CA GLN A 286 2.11 -19.42 -3.93
C GLN A 286 2.81 -18.05 -3.84
N ARG A 287 2.20 -17.08 -3.14
CA ARG A 287 2.81 -15.77 -2.93
C ARG A 287 4.02 -15.89 -2.00
N PRO A 288 5.11 -15.13 -2.24
CA PRO A 288 6.26 -15.15 -1.35
C PRO A 288 5.91 -14.57 0.02
N LYS A 289 6.53 -15.08 1.08
CA LYS A 289 6.50 -14.45 2.40
C LYS A 289 7.34 -13.17 2.39
N PHE A 290 7.05 -12.21 3.26
CA PHE A 290 7.82 -10.96 3.37
C PHE A 290 9.33 -11.20 3.60
N GLU A 291 9.73 -12.24 4.35
CA GLU A 291 11.15 -12.60 4.49
C GLU A 291 11.83 -12.95 3.14
N GLN A 292 11.11 -13.65 2.26
CA GLN A 292 11.60 -14.00 0.92
C GLN A 292 11.70 -12.75 0.03
N ILE A 293 10.74 -11.83 0.15
CA ILE A 293 10.75 -10.53 -0.55
C ILE A 293 11.96 -9.69 -0.12
N VAL A 294 12.19 -9.53 1.19
CA VAL A 294 13.37 -8.81 1.72
C VAL A 294 14.65 -9.44 1.19
N SER A 295 14.75 -10.77 1.22
CA SER A 295 15.93 -11.49 0.71
C SER A 295 16.15 -11.29 -0.80
N ALA A 296 15.07 -11.21 -1.59
CA ALA A 296 15.16 -10.94 -3.02
C ALA A 296 15.67 -9.52 -3.29
N LEU A 297 15.13 -8.52 -2.59
CA LEU A 297 15.55 -7.11 -2.72
C LEU A 297 16.98 -6.90 -2.25
N ASP A 298 17.40 -7.52 -1.14
CA ASP A 298 18.79 -7.47 -0.66
C ASP A 298 19.76 -8.03 -1.72
N LYS A 299 19.39 -9.10 -2.43
CA LYS A 299 20.20 -9.64 -3.53
C LYS A 299 20.31 -8.66 -4.70
N MET A 300 19.22 -7.97 -5.04
CA MET A 300 19.20 -6.95 -6.10
C MET A 300 20.07 -5.73 -5.73
N ILE A 301 20.01 -5.28 -4.48
CA ILE A 301 20.85 -4.17 -3.96
C ILE A 301 22.34 -4.56 -4.00
N ARG A 302 22.68 -5.78 -3.61
CA ARG A 302 24.08 -6.27 -3.65
C ARG A 302 24.61 -6.51 -5.06
N LYS A 303 23.72 -6.70 -6.05
CA LYS A 303 24.08 -6.89 -7.46
C LYS A 303 23.29 -5.94 -8.38
N PRO A 304 23.60 -4.62 -8.37
CA PRO A 304 22.85 -3.63 -9.13
C PRO A 304 22.83 -3.86 -10.64
N SER A 305 23.76 -4.65 -11.18
CA SER A 305 23.76 -5.04 -12.59
C SER A 305 22.49 -5.78 -13.02
N ALA A 306 21.80 -6.45 -12.08
CA ALA A 306 20.52 -7.12 -12.32
C ALA A 306 19.34 -6.14 -12.45
N LEU A 307 19.52 -4.87 -12.07
CA LEU A 307 18.52 -3.81 -12.13
C LEU A 307 18.61 -2.98 -13.43
N LYS A 308 19.37 -3.44 -14.44
CA LYS A 308 19.38 -2.78 -15.74
C LYS A 308 18.03 -3.01 -16.43
N ALA A 309 17.35 -1.93 -16.78
CA ALA A 309 16.14 -2.00 -17.58
C ALA A 309 16.46 -2.66 -18.93
N THR A 310 15.69 -3.67 -19.32
CA THR A 310 15.65 -4.11 -20.72
C THR A 310 14.86 -3.07 -21.48
N GLY A 311 15.50 -2.37 -22.43
CA GLY A 311 14.85 -1.35 -23.24
C GLY A 311 13.72 -1.96 -24.07
N THR A 312 12.50 -1.92 -23.55
CA THR A 312 11.28 -1.93 -24.34
C THR A 312 10.95 -0.48 -24.62
N GLY A 313 11.01 -0.08 -25.89
CA GLY A 313 10.89 1.31 -26.31
C GLY A 313 9.69 2.04 -25.70
N SER A 314 9.84 3.36 -25.59
CA SER A 314 8.80 4.32 -25.25
C SER A 314 7.56 4.14 -26.15
N SER A 315 6.67 3.25 -25.75
CA SER A 315 5.29 3.24 -26.16
C SER A 315 4.48 2.69 -24.99
N ARG A 316 3.68 3.58 -24.39
CA ARG A 316 2.61 3.21 -23.47
C ARG A 316 1.88 2.02 -24.08
N PRO A 317 1.83 0.83 -23.44
CA PRO A 317 1.12 -0.29 -24.01
C PRO A 317 -0.34 0.12 -24.21
N SER A 318 -0.80 0.17 -25.45
CA SER A 318 -2.19 0.43 -25.78
C SER A 318 -3.04 -0.67 -25.13
N GLN A 319 -3.81 -0.28 -24.11
CA GLN A 319 -4.70 -1.16 -23.39
C GLN A 319 -5.97 -1.38 -24.21
N PRO A 320 -6.28 -2.63 -24.61
CA PRO A 320 -7.51 -2.92 -25.37
C PRO A 320 -8.79 -2.61 -24.59
N LEU A 321 -8.72 -2.57 -23.26
CA LEU A 321 -9.88 -2.35 -22.38
C LEU A 321 -10.23 -0.88 -22.12
N LEU A 322 -9.40 0.08 -22.58
CA LEU A 322 -9.59 1.53 -22.35
C LEU A 322 -9.59 2.35 -23.64
N SER A 323 -9.59 1.70 -24.81
CA SER A 323 -9.53 2.37 -26.11
C SER A 323 -10.93 2.62 -26.68
N ASN A 324 -11.51 3.80 -26.42
CA ASN A 324 -12.62 4.35 -27.22
C ASN A 324 -12.14 5.29 -28.34
N SER A 325 -10.85 5.24 -28.69
CA SER A 325 -10.32 5.93 -29.85
C SER A 325 -10.30 4.97 -31.04
N PRO A 326 -10.90 5.31 -32.19
CA PRO A 326 -10.66 4.55 -33.41
C PRO A 326 -9.16 4.61 -33.73
N PRO A 327 -8.54 3.51 -34.21
CA PRO A 327 -7.14 3.55 -34.62
C PRO A 327 -6.93 4.61 -35.70
N ASP A 328 -5.75 5.23 -35.73
CA ASP A 328 -5.34 6.11 -36.84
C ASP A 328 -5.16 5.25 -38.11
N PHE A 329 -6.28 5.01 -38.80
CA PHE A 329 -6.38 4.31 -40.08
C PHE A 329 -5.68 4.95 -41.30
N PRO A 330 -5.17 6.21 -41.33
CA PRO A 330 -4.61 6.75 -42.57
C PRO A 330 -3.24 6.18 -43.00
N SER A 331 -2.59 5.36 -42.17
CA SER A 331 -1.23 4.86 -42.44
C SER A 331 -1.14 3.38 -42.82
N LEU A 332 -2.26 2.64 -42.76
CA LEU A 332 -2.29 1.22 -43.09
C LEU A 332 -2.52 1.05 -44.59
N SER A 333 -1.61 0.35 -45.26
CA SER A 333 -1.61 0.24 -46.73
C SER A 333 -2.23 -1.06 -47.25
N ASN A 334 -2.36 -2.09 -46.41
CA ASN A 334 -2.88 -3.40 -46.78
C ASN A 334 -3.54 -4.15 -45.61
N ALA A 335 -4.27 -5.22 -45.93
CA ALA A 335 -5.02 -6.03 -44.95
C ALA A 335 -4.12 -6.70 -43.89
N HIS A 336 -2.87 -7.03 -44.22
CA HIS A 336 -1.91 -7.68 -43.31
C HIS A 336 -1.42 -6.73 -42.22
N GLU A 337 -1.12 -5.48 -42.58
CA GLU A 337 -0.78 -4.42 -41.61
C GLU A 337 -1.94 -4.13 -40.67
N TRP A 338 -3.17 -4.16 -41.19
CA TRP A 338 -4.37 -4.04 -40.38
C TRP A 338 -4.56 -5.21 -39.41
N LEU A 339 -4.38 -6.45 -39.89
CA LEU A 339 -4.43 -7.65 -39.04
C LEU A 339 -3.37 -7.59 -37.93
N ASP A 340 -2.16 -7.10 -38.21
CA ASP A 340 -1.14 -6.91 -37.18
C ASP A 340 -1.53 -5.81 -36.18
N ALA A 341 -2.07 -4.69 -36.67
CA ALA A 341 -2.50 -3.56 -35.83
C ALA A 341 -3.58 -3.97 -34.81
N ILE A 342 -4.49 -4.87 -35.19
CA ILE A 342 -5.51 -5.43 -34.28
C ILE A 342 -5.08 -6.73 -33.58
N LYS A 343 -3.79 -7.11 -33.67
CA LYS A 343 -3.21 -8.34 -33.09
C LYS A 343 -3.85 -9.65 -33.58
N MET A 344 -4.37 -9.65 -34.79
CA MET A 344 -4.93 -10.81 -35.50
C MET A 344 -3.99 -11.33 -36.62
N GLY A 345 -2.70 -11.01 -36.56
CA GLY A 345 -1.71 -11.41 -37.58
C GLY A 345 -1.63 -12.92 -37.87
N ARG A 346 -2.07 -13.78 -36.94
CA ARG A 346 -2.17 -15.24 -37.16
C ARG A 346 -3.17 -15.65 -38.23
N TYR A 347 -4.06 -14.76 -38.67
CA TYR A 347 -5.11 -15.04 -39.66
C TYR A 347 -4.75 -14.55 -41.08
N LYS A 348 -3.54 -14.04 -41.30
CA LYS A 348 -3.08 -13.54 -42.61
C LYS A 348 -3.22 -14.57 -43.72
N GLU A 349 -2.79 -15.80 -43.48
CA GLU A 349 -2.89 -16.89 -44.46
C GLU A 349 -4.36 -17.21 -44.82
N ASN A 350 -5.28 -17.09 -43.86
CA ASN A 350 -6.70 -17.30 -44.09
C ASN A 350 -7.29 -16.18 -44.96
N PHE A 351 -6.85 -14.93 -44.75
CA PHE A 351 -7.24 -13.79 -45.58
C PHE A 351 -6.70 -13.92 -47.00
N ASP A 352 -5.46 -14.39 -47.16
CA ASP A 352 -4.86 -14.65 -48.47
C ASP A 352 -5.61 -15.75 -49.23
N GLN A 353 -5.95 -16.85 -48.56
CA GLN A 353 -6.72 -17.95 -49.15
C GLN A 353 -8.14 -17.54 -49.56
N ALA A 354 -8.74 -16.59 -48.84
CA ALA A 354 -10.06 -16.05 -49.14
C ALA A 354 -10.03 -14.86 -50.12
N GLY A 355 -8.85 -14.42 -50.58
CA GLY A 355 -8.70 -13.27 -51.49
C GLY A 355 -8.98 -11.91 -50.83
N LEU A 356 -8.93 -11.84 -49.50
CA LEU A 356 -9.25 -10.65 -48.69
C LEU A 356 -7.99 -9.78 -48.47
N ASN A 357 -7.36 -9.34 -49.55
CA ASN A 357 -6.03 -8.69 -49.49
C ASN A 357 -6.06 -7.15 -49.51
N THR A 358 -7.22 -6.53 -49.78
CA THR A 358 -7.40 -5.06 -49.78
C THR A 358 -8.53 -4.61 -48.85
N PHE A 359 -8.44 -3.37 -48.37
CA PHE A 359 -9.46 -2.79 -47.48
C PHE A 359 -10.85 -2.71 -48.10
N ASP A 360 -10.95 -2.49 -49.41
CA ASP A 360 -12.23 -2.48 -50.12
C ASP A 360 -12.96 -3.82 -50.07
N VAL A 361 -12.21 -4.93 -50.02
CA VAL A 361 -12.79 -6.28 -49.94
C VAL A 361 -13.08 -6.63 -48.48
N VAL A 362 -12.15 -6.32 -47.57
CA VAL A 362 -12.30 -6.56 -46.13
C VAL A 362 -13.49 -5.77 -45.54
N SER A 363 -13.72 -4.53 -45.99
CA SER A 363 -14.84 -3.69 -45.51
C SER A 363 -16.23 -4.21 -45.89
N ARG A 364 -16.32 -5.19 -46.80
CA ARG A 364 -17.58 -5.82 -47.24
C ARG A 364 -17.85 -7.15 -46.54
N MET A 365 -17.00 -7.57 -45.61
CA MET A 365 -17.19 -8.80 -44.87
C MET A 365 -18.40 -8.69 -43.94
N THR A 366 -19.22 -9.74 -43.95
CA THR A 366 -20.36 -9.92 -43.04
C THR A 366 -19.95 -10.78 -41.84
N LEU A 367 -20.80 -10.83 -40.83
CA LEU A 367 -20.60 -11.67 -39.64
C LEU A 367 -20.72 -13.17 -39.92
N GLU A 368 -21.35 -13.53 -41.03
CA GLU A 368 -21.39 -14.87 -41.63
C GLU A 368 -20.26 -15.01 -42.65
#